data_AF-A0A933ZQK2-F1
#
_entry.id   AF-A0A933ZQK2-F1
#
_cell.length_a   1.000
_cell.length_b   1.000
_cell.length_c   1.000
_cell.angle_alpha   90.00
_cell.angle_beta   90.00
_cell.angle_gamma   90.00
#
_symmetry.space_group_name_H-M   'P 1'
#
loop_
_entity.id
_entity.type
_entity.pdbx_description
1 polymer ?
#
loop_
_entity_poly.entity_id
_entity_poly.type
_entity_poly.pdbx_seq_one_letter_code
_entity_poly.pdbx_strand_id
1 'polypeptide(L)'
;MPSRITPKPTQAPRPLTSGPGRIAAPKPTASAPTKPPLLAALTATLVETKREDAGPNAEVPPNIAGVPVRHARTLQFVGLTGTSTAQQQTTDVQFGKLSKDQHKALMAEFGGTSQVPYDAQREYSAIDFLAPMLQALVNKDVDVSSPVTLRGTAKLREVENCDYAIGITPNCHGTAWEAARAFQGSGSGELGLCLGDGTSALDLYHTDRFTNVGKLASGDPAALKQLRPGDLIAVTDESELLLHSAVYAGGGLFFEKPDTEDDGYSETPYRLVTLEQMKAPLGEYANGELSLSIMRPAKPLEPVQLAFQSGEEAGIAAWANKQGTSIGKPLVLELELGSGGGIRGVHASATELKNVTIDAQGRGTVVGE
;
A
#
# COMPACT_ATOMS: atom_id res chain seq x y z
N MET A 1 -56.84 -9.67 -22.96
CA MET A 1 -57.28 -10.92 -22.29
C MET A 1 -56.34 -12.04 -22.75
N PRO A 2 -55.43 -12.53 -21.88
CA PRO A 2 -54.42 -13.51 -22.26
C PRO A 2 -54.94 -14.95 -22.11
N SER A 3 -54.41 -15.80 -22.98
CA SER A 3 -54.75 -17.20 -23.23
C SER A 3 -54.28 -18.16 -22.15
N ARG A 4 -55.11 -19.18 -21.87
CA ARG A 4 -54.80 -20.38 -21.08
C ARG A 4 -53.64 -21.16 -21.71
N ILE A 5 -52.61 -21.43 -20.92
CA ILE A 5 -51.59 -22.44 -21.22
C ILE A 5 -51.82 -23.63 -20.27
N THR A 6 -52.10 -24.79 -20.85
CA THR A 6 -52.28 -26.07 -20.16
C THR A 6 -50.91 -26.71 -19.89
N PRO A 7 -50.64 -27.25 -18.68
CA PRO A 7 -49.36 -27.89 -18.38
C PRO A 7 -49.25 -29.30 -19.00
N LYS A 8 -48.05 -29.60 -19.50
CA LYS A 8 -47.64 -30.89 -20.11
C LYS A 8 -47.34 -31.93 -19.01
N PRO A 9 -47.65 -33.23 -19.21
CA PRO A 9 -47.45 -34.25 -18.18
C PRO A 9 -45.98 -34.68 -18.03
N THR A 10 -45.58 -34.84 -16.78
CA THR A 10 -44.27 -35.27 -16.27
C THR A 10 -43.97 -36.73 -16.66
N GLN A 11 -42.84 -36.98 -17.33
CA GLN A 11 -42.31 -38.33 -17.55
C GLN A 11 -41.68 -38.88 -16.27
N ALA A 12 -42.02 -40.13 -15.92
CA ALA A 12 -41.38 -40.87 -14.84
C ALA A 12 -39.93 -41.27 -15.20
N PRO A 13 -39.00 -41.26 -14.23
CA PRO A 13 -37.60 -41.62 -14.47
C PRO A 13 -37.40 -43.12 -14.64
N ARG A 14 -36.49 -43.51 -15.56
CA ARG A 14 -36.03 -44.89 -15.76
C ARG A 14 -35.05 -45.33 -14.65
N PRO A 15 -35.00 -46.63 -14.31
CA PRO A 15 -34.08 -47.14 -13.30
C PRO A 15 -32.64 -47.25 -13.85
N LEU A 16 -31.68 -46.82 -13.04
CA LEU A 16 -30.24 -47.03 -13.24
C LEU A 16 -29.82 -48.40 -12.70
N THR A 17 -29.18 -49.22 -13.55
CA THR A 17 -28.43 -50.41 -13.14
C THR A 17 -27.08 -50.44 -13.86
N SER A 18 -26.11 -51.14 -13.27
CA SER A 18 -24.64 -51.23 -13.54
C SER A 18 -23.84 -50.09 -12.91
N GLY A 19 -22.80 -50.26 -12.09
CA GLY A 19 -21.86 -51.36 -11.83
C GLY A 19 -20.45 -50.71 -11.76
N PRO A 20 -19.57 -51.00 -10.77
CA PRO A 20 -18.34 -50.23 -10.59
C PRO A 20 -17.26 -50.67 -11.58
N GLY A 21 -17.10 -49.94 -12.68
CA GLY A 21 -15.93 -50.02 -13.54
C GLY A 21 -14.73 -49.34 -12.88
N ARG A 22 -13.65 -50.10 -12.64
CA ARG A 22 -12.33 -49.53 -12.26
C ARG A 22 -11.80 -48.70 -13.43
N ILE A 23 -11.86 -47.37 -13.30
CA ILE A 23 -11.17 -46.44 -14.20
C ILE A 23 -9.70 -46.45 -13.80
N ALA A 24 -8.82 -46.85 -14.73
CA ALA A 24 -7.38 -46.74 -14.55
C ALA A 24 -7.00 -45.25 -14.40
N ALA A 25 -6.21 -44.93 -13.37
CA ALA A 25 -5.70 -43.58 -13.16
C ALA A 25 -4.91 -43.13 -14.41
N PRO A 26 -5.18 -41.93 -14.96
CA PRO A 26 -4.41 -41.41 -16.08
C PRO A 26 -2.95 -41.28 -15.68
N LYS A 27 -2.05 -41.79 -16.53
CA LYS A 27 -0.60 -41.55 -16.39
C LYS A 27 -0.35 -40.03 -16.36
N PRO A 28 0.51 -39.53 -15.47
CA PRO A 28 0.92 -38.13 -15.50
C PRO A 28 1.64 -37.88 -16.83
N THR A 29 0.98 -37.18 -17.74
CA THR A 29 1.65 -36.57 -18.89
C THR A 29 2.64 -35.55 -18.35
N ALA A 30 3.93 -35.77 -18.61
CA ALA A 30 4.97 -34.80 -18.32
C ALA A 30 4.56 -33.46 -18.93
N SER A 31 4.29 -32.47 -18.09
CA SER A 31 4.00 -31.11 -18.54
C SER A 31 5.18 -30.62 -19.35
N ALA A 32 4.94 -30.26 -20.61
CA ALA A 32 5.93 -29.54 -21.42
C ALA A 32 6.44 -28.33 -20.61
N PRO A 33 7.73 -27.97 -20.73
CA PRO A 33 8.26 -26.81 -20.01
C PRO A 33 7.46 -25.57 -20.42
N THR A 34 6.62 -25.09 -19.50
CA THR A 34 5.90 -23.83 -19.64
C THR A 34 6.94 -22.72 -19.77
N LYS A 35 6.79 -21.88 -20.80
CA LYS A 35 7.59 -20.65 -20.94
C LYS A 35 7.58 -19.90 -19.59
N PRO A 36 8.67 -19.23 -19.20
CA PRO A 36 8.66 -18.42 -17.99
C PRO A 36 7.54 -17.38 -18.06
N PRO A 37 6.95 -17.00 -16.92
CA PRO A 37 5.94 -15.95 -16.88
C PRO A 37 6.46 -14.64 -17.46
N LEU A 38 5.58 -13.87 -18.11
CA LEU A 38 5.95 -12.64 -18.82
C LEU A 38 6.59 -11.59 -17.92
N LEU A 39 6.13 -11.50 -16.67
CA LEU A 39 6.60 -10.52 -15.70
C LEU A 39 7.59 -11.11 -14.69
N ALA A 40 8.16 -12.28 -14.97
CA ALA A 40 9.13 -12.92 -14.08
C ALA A 40 10.40 -12.07 -13.85
N ALA A 41 10.74 -11.20 -14.80
CA ALA A 41 11.87 -10.29 -14.70
C ALA A 41 11.55 -9.00 -13.92
N LEU A 42 10.27 -8.72 -13.62
CA LEU A 42 9.92 -7.59 -12.79
C LEU A 42 10.21 -7.91 -11.33
N THR A 43 11.00 -7.09 -10.69
CA THR A 43 11.35 -7.22 -9.27
C THR A 43 11.43 -5.84 -8.64
N ALA A 44 11.06 -5.75 -7.38
CA ALA A 44 11.35 -4.58 -6.56
C ALA A 44 12.26 -4.98 -5.41
N THR A 45 13.23 -4.14 -5.07
CA THR A 45 14.08 -4.32 -3.89
C THR A 45 13.94 -3.12 -2.97
N LEU A 46 14.03 -3.36 -1.66
CA LEU A 46 13.97 -2.28 -0.68
C LEU A 46 15.39 -1.91 -0.30
N VAL A 47 15.75 -0.66 -0.55
CA VAL A 47 17.10 -0.14 -0.35
C VAL A 47 17.05 0.88 0.78
N GLU A 48 17.88 0.68 1.81
CA GLU A 48 18.04 1.69 2.86
C GLU A 48 18.59 2.98 2.25
N THR A 49 17.85 4.08 2.41
CA THR A 49 18.27 5.37 1.88
C THR A 49 19.15 6.08 2.90
N LYS A 50 20.29 6.57 2.45
CA LYS A 50 21.19 7.34 3.32
C LYS A 50 20.47 8.60 3.81
N ARG A 51 20.67 8.91 5.09
CA ARG A 51 20.07 10.06 5.77
C ARG A 51 21.11 10.91 6.48
N GLU A 52 20.91 12.21 6.48
CA GLU A 52 21.73 13.18 7.21
C GLU A 52 20.83 14.09 8.06
N ASP A 53 21.40 14.78 9.04
CA ASP A 53 20.64 15.71 9.88
C ASP A 53 20.19 16.92 9.03
N ALA A 54 18.89 17.21 9.04
CA ALA A 54 18.30 18.29 8.23
C ALA A 54 18.24 19.64 8.96
N GLY A 55 18.74 19.73 10.21
CA GLY A 55 18.76 20.97 10.97
C GLY A 55 17.78 20.97 12.16
N PRO A 56 16.72 21.80 12.16
CA PRO A 56 15.88 21.95 13.34
C PRO A 56 15.21 20.62 13.74
N ASN A 57 15.08 20.42 15.07
CA ASN A 57 14.38 19.28 15.64
C ASN A 57 12.97 19.17 15.06
N ALA A 58 12.50 17.94 14.84
CA ALA A 58 11.14 17.71 14.40
C ALA A 58 10.14 18.22 15.46
N GLU A 59 9.07 18.87 15.01
CA GLU A 59 8.00 19.36 15.89
C GLU A 59 7.12 18.20 16.36
N VAL A 60 7.58 17.49 17.38
CA VAL A 60 6.82 16.42 18.05
C VAL A 60 6.50 16.81 19.49
N PRO A 61 5.44 16.23 20.09
CA PRO A 61 5.15 16.44 21.50
C PRO A 61 6.35 16.07 22.41
N PRO A 62 6.60 16.81 23.50
CA PRO A 62 7.74 16.53 24.40
C PRO A 62 7.64 15.17 25.11
N ASN A 63 6.46 14.56 25.11
CA ASN A 63 6.23 13.19 25.55
C ASN A 63 5.16 12.55 24.66
N ILE A 64 5.25 11.24 24.49
CA ILE A 64 4.28 10.42 23.77
C ILE A 64 3.76 9.37 24.74
N ALA A 65 2.44 9.34 24.98
CA ALA A 65 1.81 8.50 26.00
C ALA A 65 2.43 8.61 27.41
N GLY A 66 2.84 9.82 27.80
CA GLY A 66 3.51 10.07 29.09
C GLY A 66 4.97 9.63 29.15
N VAL A 67 5.53 9.10 28.06
CA VAL A 67 6.95 8.73 27.95
C VAL A 67 7.74 9.90 27.35
N PRO A 68 8.77 10.42 28.04
CA PRO A 68 9.56 11.54 27.52
C PRO A 68 10.22 11.21 26.19
N VAL A 69 10.11 12.13 25.23
CA VAL A 69 10.91 12.10 24.01
C VAL A 69 12.31 12.61 24.36
N ARG A 70 13.34 11.83 24.07
CA ARG A 70 14.75 12.19 24.33
C ARG A 70 15.30 13.07 23.23
N HIS A 71 15.10 12.64 21.99
CA HIS A 71 15.51 13.36 20.79
C HIS A 71 14.43 13.19 19.72
N ALA A 72 14.19 14.26 18.97
CA ALA A 72 13.34 14.24 17.79
C ALA A 72 14.03 15.06 16.70
N ARG A 73 14.47 14.40 15.64
CA ARG A 73 15.25 15.02 14.57
C ARG A 73 14.49 14.96 13.27
N THR A 74 14.58 16.03 12.50
CA THR A 74 14.28 15.95 11.07
C THR A 74 15.53 15.46 10.37
N LEU A 75 15.41 14.35 9.65
CA LEU A 75 16.46 13.81 8.81
C LEU A 75 16.11 14.04 7.35
N GLN A 76 17.14 14.28 6.54
CA GLN A 76 17.07 14.49 5.11
C GLN A 76 17.62 13.25 4.41
N PHE A 77 16.87 12.66 3.49
CA PHE A 77 17.38 11.65 2.58
C PHE A 77 18.34 12.29 1.59
N VAL A 78 19.50 11.66 1.35
CA VAL A 78 20.55 12.21 0.50
C VAL A 78 20.83 11.32 -0.70
N GLY A 79 21.20 11.95 -1.81
CA GLY A 79 21.47 11.25 -3.07
C GLY A 79 20.23 10.98 -3.92
N LEU A 80 19.07 11.49 -3.50
CA LEU A 80 17.81 11.34 -4.24
C LEU A 80 17.71 12.33 -5.39
N THR A 81 17.11 11.90 -6.49
CA THR A 81 16.83 12.71 -7.67
C THR A 81 15.33 13.01 -7.82
N GLY A 82 14.99 14.11 -8.50
CA GLY A 82 13.61 14.43 -8.92
C GLY A 82 12.65 14.97 -7.84
N THR A 83 12.97 14.83 -6.55
CA THR A 83 12.01 15.13 -5.47
C THR A 83 12.25 16.47 -4.76
N SER A 84 11.19 17.07 -4.22
CA SER A 84 11.32 18.31 -3.44
C SER A 84 11.98 18.05 -2.08
N THR A 85 12.68 19.05 -1.54
CA THR A 85 13.31 18.94 -0.20
C THR A 85 12.32 18.49 0.86
N ALA A 86 11.07 18.95 0.79
CA ALA A 86 10.02 18.57 1.73
C ALA A 86 9.63 17.08 1.62
N GLN A 87 9.62 16.49 0.41
CA GLN A 87 9.37 15.05 0.20
C GLN A 87 10.53 14.19 0.69
N GLN A 88 11.74 14.74 0.69
CA GLN A 88 12.96 14.04 1.09
C GLN A 88 13.24 14.10 2.62
N GLN A 89 12.29 14.54 3.44
CA GLN A 89 12.44 14.59 4.90
C GLN A 89 11.71 13.45 5.60
N THR A 90 12.26 13.01 6.73
CA THR A 90 11.62 12.08 7.67
C THR A 90 11.92 12.47 9.11
N THR A 91 11.07 12.04 10.04
CA THR A 91 11.20 12.29 11.48
C THR A 91 11.72 11.07 12.21
N ASP A 92 12.83 11.26 12.93
CA ASP A 92 13.44 10.26 13.82
C ASP A 92 13.16 10.63 15.28
N VAL A 93 12.36 9.82 15.98
CA VAL A 93 12.00 10.02 17.39
C VAL A 93 12.62 8.93 18.25
N GLN A 94 13.40 9.36 19.24
CA GLN A 94 14.13 8.50 20.17
C GLN A 94 13.58 8.64 21.59
N PHE A 95 13.33 7.50 22.24
CA PHE A 95 12.90 7.43 23.65
C PHE A 95 14.03 6.98 24.57
N GLY A 96 15.06 6.32 24.03
CA GLY A 96 16.17 5.76 24.82
C GLY A 96 15.76 4.50 25.57
N LYS A 97 16.39 4.24 26.72
CA LYS A 97 16.04 3.08 27.58
C LYS A 97 14.71 3.31 28.30
N LEU A 98 13.89 2.26 28.36
CA LEU A 98 12.54 2.33 28.90
C LEU A 98 12.34 1.45 30.13
N SER A 99 11.42 1.86 30.99
CA SER A 99 10.78 0.94 31.93
C SER A 99 9.77 0.05 31.20
N LYS A 100 9.38 -1.06 31.83
CA LYS A 100 8.36 -1.96 31.27
C LYS A 100 7.02 -1.24 31.05
N ASP A 101 6.64 -0.35 31.95
CA ASP A 101 5.40 0.43 31.86
C ASP A 101 5.47 1.46 30.73
N GLN A 102 6.61 2.13 30.55
CA GLN A 102 6.82 3.05 29.43
C GLN A 102 6.77 2.31 28.09
N HIS A 103 7.42 1.15 27.98
CA HIS A 103 7.35 0.33 26.78
C HIS A 103 5.91 -0.09 26.48
N LYS A 104 5.14 -0.51 27.49
CA LYS A 104 3.73 -0.87 27.31
C LYS A 104 2.88 0.33 26.88
N ALA A 105 3.13 1.52 27.43
CA ALA A 105 2.41 2.73 27.06
C ALA A 105 2.66 3.12 25.60
N LEU A 106 3.92 3.11 25.15
CA LEU A 106 4.27 3.36 23.75
C LEU A 106 3.70 2.28 22.82
N MET A 107 3.78 1.01 23.22
CA MET A 107 3.17 -0.08 22.45
C MET A 107 1.68 0.16 22.20
N ALA A 108 0.93 0.62 23.21
CA ALA A 108 -0.49 0.94 23.05
C ALA A 108 -0.73 2.19 22.18
N GLU A 109 0.07 3.24 22.34
CA GLU A 109 -0.03 4.49 21.59
C GLU A 109 0.24 4.31 20.09
N PHE A 110 1.13 3.39 19.73
CA PHE A 110 1.45 3.05 18.34
C PHE A 110 0.65 1.83 17.83
N GLY A 111 -0.50 1.54 18.44
CA GLY A 111 -1.48 0.60 17.90
C GLY A 111 -1.33 -0.86 18.34
N GLY A 112 -0.30 -1.19 19.10
CA GLY A 112 -0.16 -2.49 19.76
C GLY A 112 0.20 -3.67 18.85
N THR A 113 0.65 -3.40 17.63
CA THR A 113 0.93 -4.42 16.61
C THR A 113 2.42 -4.76 16.46
N SER A 114 3.32 -3.98 17.07
CA SER A 114 4.75 -4.30 17.08
C SER A 114 5.02 -5.60 17.84
N GLN A 115 6.01 -6.35 17.35
CA GLN A 115 6.50 -7.58 17.97
C GLN A 115 7.84 -7.39 18.69
N VAL A 116 8.32 -6.14 18.79
CA VAL A 116 9.56 -5.82 19.50
C VAL A 116 9.38 -6.09 21.00
N PRO A 117 10.19 -6.99 21.61
CA PRO A 117 10.08 -7.28 23.02
C PRO A 117 10.68 -6.18 23.89
N TYR A 118 10.21 -6.12 25.14
CA TYR A 118 10.82 -5.29 26.16
C TYR A 118 12.18 -5.84 26.60
N ASP A 119 13.18 -4.95 26.65
CA ASP A 119 14.51 -5.14 27.19
C ASP A 119 14.94 -3.83 27.87
N ALA A 120 15.26 -3.90 29.16
CA ALA A 120 15.66 -2.75 29.97
C ALA A 120 16.98 -2.09 29.50
N GLN A 121 17.80 -2.81 28.73
CA GLN A 121 19.09 -2.30 28.24
C GLN A 121 19.03 -1.76 26.81
N ARG A 122 17.94 -2.03 26.08
CA ARG A 122 17.75 -1.56 24.71
C ARG A 122 17.37 -0.07 24.68
N GLU A 123 17.90 0.63 23.68
CA GLU A 123 17.42 1.95 23.29
C GLU A 123 16.29 1.81 22.26
N TYR A 124 15.21 2.53 22.48
CA TYR A 124 14.00 2.46 21.67
C TYR A 124 13.76 3.74 20.88
N SER A 125 13.28 3.58 19.65
CA SER A 125 12.76 4.66 18.80
C SER A 125 11.29 4.44 18.44
N ALA A 126 10.63 5.43 17.83
CA ALA A 126 9.25 5.28 17.34
C ALA A 126 9.08 4.10 16.37
N ILE A 127 10.11 3.81 15.56
CA ILE A 127 10.10 2.69 14.61
C ILE A 127 9.89 1.35 15.36
N ASP A 128 10.48 1.18 16.54
CA ASP A 128 10.34 -0.05 17.32
C ASP A 128 8.90 -0.37 17.73
N PHE A 129 8.00 0.61 17.69
CA PHE A 129 6.59 0.44 18.09
C PHE A 129 5.62 0.34 16.91
N LEU A 130 6.10 0.49 15.67
CA LEU A 130 5.27 0.32 14.48
C LEU A 130 4.94 -1.15 14.19
N ALA A 131 3.89 -1.39 13.39
CA ALA A 131 3.62 -2.70 12.82
C ALA A 131 4.85 -3.22 12.03
N PRO A 132 5.16 -4.53 12.05
CA PRO A 132 6.33 -5.09 11.39
C PRO A 132 6.47 -4.71 9.91
N MET A 133 5.37 -4.65 9.16
CA MET A 133 5.38 -4.22 7.77
C MET A 133 5.96 -2.80 7.60
N LEU A 134 5.56 -1.87 8.48
CA LEU A 134 6.02 -0.49 8.45
C LEU A 134 7.48 -0.37 8.91
N GLN A 135 7.89 -1.17 9.89
CA GLN A 135 9.30 -1.28 10.29
C GLN A 135 10.18 -1.72 9.12
N ALA A 136 9.67 -2.63 8.29
CA ALA A 136 10.40 -3.15 7.15
C ALA A 136 10.54 -2.13 6.00
N LEU A 137 9.69 -1.09 5.96
CA LEU A 137 9.63 -0.08 4.91
C LEU A 137 10.29 1.24 5.30
N VAL A 138 10.10 1.71 6.53
CA VAL A 138 10.50 3.07 6.93
C VAL A 138 11.98 3.36 6.64
N ASN A 139 12.25 4.51 6.03
CA ASN A 139 13.55 4.98 5.55
C ASN A 139 14.15 4.22 4.37
N LYS A 140 13.38 3.36 3.72
CA LYS A 140 13.81 2.67 2.51
C LYS A 140 13.14 3.25 1.29
N ASP A 141 13.82 3.19 0.17
CA ASP A 141 13.20 3.36 -1.13
C ASP A 141 12.97 2.01 -1.82
N VAL A 142 12.23 2.05 -2.92
CA VAL A 142 11.96 0.91 -3.78
C VAL A 142 12.78 1.05 -5.05
N ASP A 143 13.81 0.22 -5.20
CA ASP A 143 14.50 0.06 -6.48
C ASP A 143 13.74 -0.96 -7.34
N VAL A 144 13.17 -0.49 -8.45
CA VAL A 144 12.33 -1.28 -9.36
C VAL A 144 13.06 -1.56 -10.66
N SER A 145 12.93 -2.80 -11.14
CA SER A 145 13.39 -3.17 -12.48
C SER A 145 12.66 -2.38 -13.57
N SER A 146 13.29 -2.21 -14.74
CA SER A 146 12.67 -1.57 -15.88
C SER A 146 11.34 -2.22 -16.31
N PRO A 147 10.35 -1.43 -16.77
CA PRO A 147 9.07 -1.96 -17.25
C PRO A 147 9.21 -3.00 -18.37
N VAL A 148 8.28 -3.95 -18.41
CA VAL A 148 8.18 -4.97 -19.47
C VAL A 148 7.08 -4.60 -20.45
N THR A 149 7.42 -4.45 -21.73
CA THR A 149 6.45 -4.20 -22.80
C THR A 149 5.81 -5.49 -23.32
N LEU A 150 4.49 -5.58 -23.25
CA LEU A 150 3.71 -6.71 -23.76
C LEU A 150 3.28 -6.47 -25.22
N ARG A 151 4.12 -6.91 -26.17
CA ARG A 151 3.91 -6.63 -27.61
C ARG A 151 2.62 -7.22 -28.17
N GLY A 152 1.87 -6.46 -28.97
CA GLY A 152 0.61 -6.88 -29.59
C GLY A 152 -0.61 -6.77 -28.67
N THR A 153 -0.50 -6.01 -27.58
CA THR A 153 -1.60 -5.68 -26.68
C THR A 153 -2.26 -4.34 -26.99
N ALA A 154 -1.76 -3.57 -27.96
CA ALA A 154 -2.38 -2.32 -28.41
C ALA A 154 -3.88 -2.44 -28.74
N LYS A 155 -4.32 -3.61 -29.24
CA LYS A 155 -5.74 -3.88 -29.56
C LYS A 155 -6.63 -4.12 -28.34
N LEU A 156 -6.05 -4.28 -27.16
CA LEU A 156 -6.77 -4.44 -25.91
C LEU A 156 -7.14 -3.09 -25.28
N ARG A 157 -6.60 -1.99 -25.81
CA ARG A 157 -6.80 -0.64 -25.28
C ARG A 157 -7.81 0.09 -26.15
N GLU A 158 -8.81 0.68 -25.52
CA GLU A 158 -9.85 1.43 -26.23
C GLU A 158 -9.39 2.83 -26.62
N VAL A 159 -8.52 3.44 -25.81
CA VAL A 159 -8.16 4.87 -25.90
C VAL A 159 -6.78 5.10 -26.53
N GLU A 160 -5.87 4.12 -26.44
CA GLU A 160 -4.48 4.27 -26.87
C GLU A 160 -4.02 3.10 -27.75
N ASN A 161 -3.51 3.40 -28.95
CA ASN A 161 -3.04 2.37 -29.88
C ASN A 161 -1.55 2.03 -29.65
N CYS A 162 -1.16 1.75 -28.41
CA CYS A 162 0.18 1.28 -28.07
C CYS A 162 0.13 0.10 -27.09
N ASP A 163 1.17 -0.72 -27.13
CA ASP A 163 1.30 -1.89 -26.26
C ASP A 163 1.45 -1.49 -24.79
N TYR A 164 0.94 -2.31 -23.88
CA TYR A 164 1.14 -2.12 -22.44
C TYR A 164 2.63 -2.17 -22.09
N ALA A 165 3.12 -1.15 -21.38
CA ALA A 165 4.38 -1.18 -20.66
C ALA A 165 4.04 -1.34 -19.16
N ILE A 166 4.41 -2.48 -18.58
CA ILE A 166 4.06 -2.83 -17.21
C ILE A 166 5.29 -2.71 -16.32
N GLY A 167 5.25 -1.80 -15.36
CA GLY A 167 6.26 -1.65 -14.29
C GLY A 167 5.69 -1.99 -12.92
N ILE A 168 6.48 -1.77 -11.86
CA ILE A 168 6.02 -1.76 -10.47
C ILE A 168 6.05 -0.29 -10.02
N THR A 169 4.91 0.26 -9.59
CA THR A 169 4.79 1.70 -9.27
C THR A 169 4.13 1.90 -7.91
N PRO A 170 4.83 1.68 -6.79
CA PRO A 170 4.23 1.83 -5.47
C PRO A 170 4.05 3.33 -5.16
N ASN A 171 2.84 3.77 -4.82
CA ASN A 171 2.55 5.18 -4.54
C ASN A 171 1.95 5.38 -3.13
N CYS A 172 1.53 6.62 -2.84
CA CYS A 172 0.99 6.98 -1.53
C CYS A 172 -0.30 6.23 -1.17
N HIS A 173 -1.21 6.02 -2.13
CA HIS A 173 -2.51 5.40 -1.91
C HIS A 173 -2.40 3.90 -1.63
N GLY A 174 -1.67 3.15 -2.46
CA GLY A 174 -1.42 1.73 -2.23
C GLY A 174 -0.67 1.50 -0.90
N THR A 175 0.29 2.37 -0.59
CA THR A 175 1.03 2.34 0.68
C THR A 175 0.11 2.60 1.88
N ALA A 176 -0.77 3.60 1.80
CA ALA A 176 -1.70 3.93 2.87
C ALA A 176 -2.69 2.79 3.12
N TRP A 177 -3.16 2.12 2.07
CA TRP A 177 -4.02 0.94 2.19
C TRP A 177 -3.33 -0.19 2.96
N GLU A 178 -2.13 -0.59 2.54
CA GLU A 178 -1.37 -1.65 3.23
C GLU A 178 -0.98 -1.24 4.65
N ALA A 179 -0.66 0.04 4.89
CA ALA A 179 -0.34 0.53 6.22
C ALA A 179 -1.55 0.46 7.17
N ALA A 180 -2.73 0.86 6.72
CA ALA A 180 -3.97 0.74 7.49
C ALA A 180 -4.28 -0.74 7.78
N ARG A 181 -4.11 -1.62 6.78
CA ARG A 181 -4.26 -3.07 6.91
C ARG A 181 -3.30 -3.66 7.95
N ALA A 182 -2.06 -3.19 8.00
CA ALA A 182 -1.06 -3.65 8.97
C ALA A 182 -1.47 -3.36 10.42
N PHE A 183 -2.13 -2.23 10.69
CA PHE A 183 -2.64 -1.89 12.02
C PHE A 183 -3.85 -2.73 12.46
N GLN A 184 -4.51 -3.45 11.55
CA GLN A 184 -5.58 -4.41 11.90
C GLN A 184 -5.03 -5.79 12.32
N GLY A 185 -3.70 -5.96 12.39
CA GLY A 185 -3.06 -7.24 12.70
C GLY A 185 -2.96 -8.19 11.50
N SER A 186 -3.46 -7.77 10.33
CA SER A 186 -3.46 -8.55 9.07
C SER A 186 -2.09 -8.56 8.35
N GLY A 187 -1.10 -7.81 8.85
CA GLY A 187 0.17 -7.52 8.16
C GLY A 187 1.36 -8.43 8.52
N SER A 188 1.16 -9.52 9.27
CA SER A 188 2.22 -10.52 9.48
C SER A 188 2.24 -11.51 8.31
N GLY A 189 3.12 -11.30 7.34
CA GLY A 189 3.40 -12.31 6.32
C GLY A 189 3.75 -11.73 4.96
N GLU A 190 2.92 -10.83 4.43
CA GLU A 190 3.04 -10.33 3.05
C GLU A 190 2.71 -8.83 2.95
N LEU A 191 3.52 -8.11 2.17
CA LEU A 191 3.42 -6.70 1.81
C LEU A 191 3.22 -6.59 0.29
N GLY A 192 2.20 -5.87 -0.15
CA GLY A 192 2.02 -5.51 -1.55
C GLY A 192 2.63 -4.14 -1.89
N LEU A 193 3.55 -4.10 -2.84
CA LEU A 193 4.04 -2.86 -3.44
C LEU A 193 3.24 -2.63 -4.72
N CYS A 194 2.33 -1.66 -4.68
CA CYS A 194 1.29 -1.51 -5.69
C CYS A 194 0.97 -0.05 -5.96
N LEU A 195 0.59 0.24 -7.20
CA LEU A 195 -0.11 1.46 -7.55
C LEU A 195 -1.53 1.39 -6.99
N GLY A 196 -1.98 2.44 -6.32
CA GLY A 196 -3.41 2.67 -6.08
C GLY A 196 -3.80 3.98 -6.75
N ASP A 197 -4.67 3.95 -7.75
CA ASP A 197 -5.15 5.19 -8.39
C ASP A 197 -5.94 6.05 -7.39
N GLY A 198 -5.76 7.37 -7.46
CA GLY A 198 -6.39 8.30 -6.51
C GLY A 198 -7.92 8.27 -6.57
N THR A 199 -8.52 8.05 -7.73
CA THR A 199 -9.98 7.92 -7.91
C THR A 199 -10.47 6.62 -7.28
N SER A 200 -9.84 5.50 -7.64
CA SER A 200 -10.17 4.18 -7.08
C SER A 200 -9.97 4.15 -5.57
N ALA A 201 -8.89 4.75 -5.06
CA ALA A 201 -8.63 4.87 -3.64
C ALA A 201 -9.71 5.69 -2.92
N LEU A 202 -10.09 6.85 -3.47
CA LEU A 202 -11.12 7.70 -2.90
C LEU A 202 -12.46 6.98 -2.83
N ASP A 203 -12.86 6.31 -3.92
CA ASP A 203 -14.09 5.50 -3.96
C ASP A 203 -14.07 4.42 -2.89
N LEU A 204 -12.95 3.70 -2.74
CA LEU A 204 -12.77 2.68 -1.70
C LEU A 204 -12.91 3.27 -0.30
N TYR A 205 -12.35 4.45 -0.04
CA TYR A 205 -12.46 5.14 1.25
C TYR A 205 -13.91 5.52 1.57
N HIS A 206 -14.74 5.79 0.56
CA HIS A 206 -16.15 6.12 0.75
C HIS A 206 -17.10 4.92 0.78
N THR A 207 -16.58 3.69 0.75
CA THR A 207 -17.38 2.47 0.96
C THR A 207 -17.61 2.18 2.45
N ASP A 208 -18.39 1.13 2.73
CA ASP A 208 -18.62 0.63 4.09
C ASP A 208 -17.39 -0.04 4.76
N ARG A 209 -16.24 -0.05 4.07
CA ARG A 209 -14.95 -0.47 4.61
C ARG A 209 -14.36 0.54 5.58
N PHE A 210 -14.74 1.81 5.45
CA PHE A 210 -14.27 2.88 6.31
C PHE A 210 -15.44 3.62 6.96
N THR A 211 -15.17 4.17 8.12
CA THR A 211 -16.01 5.18 8.76
C THR A 211 -15.28 6.52 8.67
N ASN A 212 -15.93 7.54 8.10
CA ASN A 212 -15.44 8.91 8.20
C ASN A 212 -15.60 9.37 9.66
N VAL A 213 -14.48 9.64 10.33
CA VAL A 213 -14.48 10.05 11.74
C VAL A 213 -14.40 11.57 11.92
N GLY A 214 -14.24 12.31 10.83
CA GLY A 214 -14.20 13.77 10.81
C GLY A 214 -13.12 14.31 9.88
N LYS A 215 -12.87 15.61 10.00
CA LYS A 215 -11.78 16.30 9.30
C LYS A 215 -10.71 16.74 10.29
N LEU A 216 -9.45 16.75 9.87
CA LEU A 216 -8.37 17.42 10.57
C LEU A 216 -8.36 18.88 10.12
N ALA A 217 -8.79 19.79 11.01
CA ALA A 217 -8.59 21.20 10.77
C ALA A 217 -7.09 21.53 10.83
N SER A 218 -6.60 22.30 9.86
CA SER A 218 -5.21 22.75 9.83
C SER A 218 -4.87 23.51 11.13
N GLY A 219 -3.86 23.04 11.85
CA GLY A 219 -3.32 23.74 13.02
C GLY A 219 -4.06 23.52 14.36
N ASP A 220 -4.99 22.57 14.48
CA ASP A 220 -5.57 22.19 15.78
C ASP A 220 -4.94 20.89 16.33
N PRO A 221 -4.01 20.96 17.31
CA PRO A 221 -3.45 19.79 17.96
C PRO A 221 -4.49 18.93 18.68
N ALA A 222 -5.66 19.48 19.04
CA ALA A 222 -6.74 18.69 19.61
C ALA A 222 -7.37 17.75 18.59
N ALA A 223 -7.34 18.09 17.30
CA ALA A 223 -7.81 17.23 16.22
C ALA A 223 -6.92 15.99 16.01
N LEU A 224 -5.70 15.96 16.54
CA LEU A 224 -4.89 14.72 16.57
C LEU A 224 -5.37 13.73 17.64
N LYS A 225 -6.09 14.20 18.67
CA LYS A 225 -6.55 13.34 19.78
C LYS A 225 -7.68 12.38 19.40
N GLN A 226 -8.38 12.65 18.29
CA GLN A 226 -9.40 11.76 17.74
C GLN A 226 -8.82 10.62 16.88
N LEU A 227 -7.56 10.77 16.45
CA LEU A 227 -6.88 9.79 15.62
C LEU A 227 -6.51 8.54 16.44
N ARG A 228 -6.54 7.40 15.75
CA ARG A 228 -6.07 6.11 16.24
C ARG A 228 -5.09 5.54 15.24
N PRO A 229 -4.03 4.84 15.70
CA PRO A 229 -3.12 4.16 14.79
C PRO A 229 -3.88 3.30 13.78
N GLY A 230 -3.57 3.46 12.50
CA GLY A 230 -4.29 2.83 11.40
C GLY A 230 -5.42 3.66 10.78
N ASP A 231 -5.75 4.83 11.34
CA ASP A 231 -6.61 5.80 10.66
C ASP A 231 -5.89 6.34 9.41
N LEU A 232 -6.58 6.30 8.29
CA LEU A 232 -6.12 6.83 7.02
C LEU A 232 -6.47 8.32 6.94
N ILE A 233 -5.53 9.12 6.48
CA ILE A 233 -5.71 10.54 6.19
C ILE A 233 -5.79 10.68 4.67
N ALA A 234 -6.98 10.98 4.18
CA ALA A 234 -7.21 11.32 2.78
C ALA A 234 -7.07 12.83 2.63
N VAL A 235 -6.11 13.27 1.81
CA VAL A 235 -5.88 14.69 1.55
C VAL A 235 -6.49 15.03 0.20
N THR A 236 -7.53 15.86 0.21
CA THR A 236 -8.23 16.31 -0.99
C THR A 236 -8.06 17.81 -1.22
N ASP A 237 -8.21 18.24 -2.48
CA ASP A 237 -8.36 19.66 -2.82
C ASP A 237 -9.83 20.12 -2.76
N GLU A 238 -10.09 21.37 -3.16
CA GLU A 238 -11.44 21.95 -3.20
C GLU A 238 -12.40 21.25 -4.18
N SER A 239 -11.87 20.52 -5.17
CA SER A 239 -12.65 19.71 -6.10
C SER A 239 -12.95 18.31 -5.56
N GLU A 240 -12.53 18.02 -4.32
CA GLU A 240 -12.58 16.71 -3.67
C GLU A 240 -11.77 15.65 -4.43
N LEU A 241 -10.78 16.07 -5.22
CA LEU A 241 -9.81 15.17 -5.83
C LEU A 241 -8.80 14.73 -4.75
N LEU A 242 -8.54 13.42 -4.67
CA LEU A 242 -7.54 12.87 -3.76
C LEU A 242 -6.13 13.17 -4.28
N LEU A 243 -5.39 13.98 -3.52
CA LEU A 243 -4.01 14.39 -3.83
C LEU A 243 -2.97 13.52 -3.13
N HIS A 244 -3.30 13.02 -1.92
CA HIS A 244 -2.35 12.26 -1.12
C HIS A 244 -3.06 11.37 -0.11
N SER A 245 -2.37 10.33 0.34
CA SER A 245 -2.83 9.48 1.44
C SER A 245 -1.69 9.12 2.38
N ALA A 246 -1.99 9.15 3.68
CA ALA A 246 -1.07 8.74 4.73
C ALA A 246 -1.84 7.97 5.81
N VAL A 247 -1.12 7.30 6.71
CA VAL A 247 -1.73 6.60 7.86
C VAL A 247 -1.17 7.15 9.15
N TYR A 248 -2.06 7.50 10.09
CA TYR A 248 -1.64 7.88 11.43
C TYR A 248 -1.00 6.68 12.14
N ALA A 249 0.23 6.86 12.62
CA ALA A 249 1.02 5.81 13.25
C ALA A 249 0.95 5.85 14.78
N GLY A 250 0.49 6.95 15.37
CA GLY A 250 0.55 7.22 16.82
C GLY A 250 1.55 8.33 17.16
N GLY A 251 1.41 8.93 18.35
CA GLY A 251 2.37 9.93 18.84
C GLY A 251 2.53 11.19 17.99
N GLY A 252 1.51 11.54 17.18
CA GLY A 252 1.57 12.68 16.25
C GLY A 252 2.29 12.41 14.93
N LEU A 253 2.65 11.15 14.65
CA LEU A 253 3.36 10.74 13.44
C LEU A 253 2.44 10.10 12.39
N PHE A 254 2.81 10.27 11.13
CA PHE A 254 2.16 9.68 9.96
C PHE A 254 3.17 8.87 9.17
N PHE A 255 2.71 7.77 8.59
CA PHE A 255 3.48 6.92 7.70
C PHE A 255 2.96 7.08 6.27
N GLU A 256 3.88 7.28 5.32
CA GLU A 256 3.55 7.44 3.91
C GLU A 256 4.73 7.07 3.00
N LYS A 257 4.41 6.89 1.71
CA LYS A 257 5.35 7.02 0.60
C LYS A 257 4.95 8.25 -0.20
N PRO A 258 5.80 9.28 -0.34
CA PRO A 258 5.50 10.41 -1.21
C PRO A 258 5.30 9.95 -2.65
N ASP A 259 4.49 10.69 -3.38
CA ASP A 259 4.12 10.35 -4.75
C ASP A 259 5.34 10.14 -5.69
N THR A 260 5.26 9.10 -6.52
CA THR A 260 6.28 8.65 -7.49
C THR A 260 5.81 8.78 -8.93
N GLU A 261 4.65 9.42 -9.19
CA GLU A 261 3.98 9.41 -10.49
C GLU A 261 4.64 10.26 -11.59
N ASP A 262 5.93 10.60 -11.48
CA ASP A 262 6.65 11.21 -12.61
C ASP A 262 7.20 10.14 -13.58
N ASP A 263 7.30 10.52 -14.87
CA ASP A 263 7.83 9.67 -15.94
C ASP A 263 9.30 9.20 -15.73
N GLY A 264 9.95 9.69 -14.67
CA GLY A 264 11.35 9.43 -14.31
C GLY A 264 11.55 8.50 -13.11
N TYR A 265 10.48 8.03 -12.45
CA TYR A 265 10.54 7.36 -11.15
C TYR A 265 11.32 8.16 -10.12
N SER A 266 10.78 9.32 -9.73
CA SER A 266 11.28 10.09 -8.59
C SER A 266 11.47 9.22 -7.35
N GLU A 267 12.69 9.22 -6.82
CA GLU A 267 13.09 8.42 -5.67
C GLU A 267 12.47 9.00 -4.39
N THR A 268 11.46 8.32 -3.84
CA THR A 268 10.74 8.75 -2.63
C THR A 268 10.71 7.66 -1.56
N PRO A 269 11.60 7.72 -0.56
CA PRO A 269 11.60 6.73 0.50
C PRO A 269 10.31 6.74 1.32
N TYR A 270 9.92 5.57 1.84
CA TYR A 270 8.89 5.49 2.87
C TYR A 270 9.35 6.25 4.11
N ARG A 271 8.47 7.03 4.71
CA ARG A 271 8.84 7.98 5.75
C ARG A 271 7.85 8.00 6.91
N LEU A 272 8.40 8.24 8.09
CA LEU A 272 7.63 8.80 9.20
C LEU A 272 7.74 10.32 9.14
N VAL A 273 6.62 11.02 9.32
CA VAL A 273 6.56 12.49 9.27
C VAL A 273 5.58 13.04 10.31
N THR A 274 5.73 14.31 10.66
CA THR A 274 4.70 15.06 11.38
C THR A 274 3.60 15.52 10.42
N LEU A 275 2.49 16.01 10.96
CA LEU A 275 1.39 16.56 10.14
C LEU A 275 1.88 17.69 9.21
N GLU A 276 2.73 18.59 9.72
CA GLU A 276 3.23 19.71 8.91
C GLU A 276 4.23 19.25 7.83
N GLN A 277 5.09 18.27 8.14
CA GLN A 277 5.98 17.68 7.13
C GLN A 277 5.23 16.93 6.03
N MET A 278 4.11 16.28 6.36
CA MET A 278 3.21 15.65 5.38
C MET A 278 2.54 16.70 4.48
N LYS A 279 2.07 17.82 5.05
CA LYS A 279 1.38 18.88 4.30
C LYS A 279 2.32 19.72 3.43
N ALA A 280 3.56 19.92 3.88
CA ALA A 280 4.54 20.79 3.23
C ALA A 280 4.67 20.57 1.71
N PRO A 281 4.86 19.33 1.19
CA PRO A 281 4.96 19.13 -0.25
C PRO A 281 3.64 19.32 -1.01
N LEU A 282 2.49 19.22 -0.33
CA LEU A 282 1.17 19.34 -0.97
C LEU A 282 0.75 20.79 -1.18
N GLY A 283 1.26 21.71 -0.36
CA GLY A 283 0.98 23.14 -0.47
C GLY A 283 1.48 23.77 -1.78
N GLU A 284 2.40 23.11 -2.49
CA GLU A 284 2.87 23.55 -3.80
C GLU A 284 1.87 23.21 -4.93
N TYR A 285 1.03 22.18 -4.74
CA TYR A 285 0.06 21.69 -5.73
C TYR A 285 -1.34 22.26 -5.51
N ALA A 286 -1.75 22.38 -4.26
CA ALA A 286 -3.02 22.99 -3.90
C ALA A 286 -2.85 24.50 -3.77
N ASN A 287 -3.20 25.26 -4.82
CA ASN A 287 -3.39 26.72 -4.78
C ASN A 287 -4.56 27.16 -3.86
N GLY A 288 -4.90 26.39 -2.82
CA GLY A 288 -6.12 26.49 -2.02
C GLY A 288 -6.04 25.75 -0.67
N GLU A 289 -7.16 25.71 0.05
CA GLU A 289 -7.26 25.03 1.36
C GLU A 289 -7.34 23.49 1.18
N LEU A 290 -6.32 22.77 1.67
CA LEU A 290 -6.34 21.30 1.71
C LEU A 290 -7.42 20.80 2.68
N SER A 291 -8.24 19.83 2.25
CA SER A 291 -9.12 19.07 3.15
C SER A 291 -8.44 17.78 3.59
N LEU A 292 -8.36 17.56 4.90
CA LEU A 292 -7.81 16.33 5.46
C LEU A 292 -8.96 15.55 6.10
N SER A 293 -9.46 14.54 5.39
CA SER A 293 -10.52 13.66 5.88
C SER A 293 -9.92 12.45 6.59
N ILE A 294 -10.47 12.08 7.74
CA ILE A 294 -10.00 10.94 8.52
C ILE A 294 -10.92 9.75 8.26
N MET A 295 -10.33 8.68 7.73
CA MET A 295 -11.03 7.46 7.34
C MET A 295 -10.53 6.33 8.23
N ARG A 296 -11.40 5.82 9.10
CA ARG A 296 -11.08 4.71 10.00
C ARG A 296 -11.52 3.38 9.41
N PRO A 297 -10.63 2.38 9.25
CA PRO A 297 -11.05 1.05 8.84
C PRO A 297 -12.15 0.48 9.76
N ALA A 298 -13.29 0.15 9.18
CA ALA A 298 -14.46 -0.41 9.84
C ALA A 298 -14.60 -1.93 9.61
N LYS A 299 -13.95 -2.44 8.56
CA LYS A 299 -13.88 -3.87 8.21
C LYS A 299 -12.43 -4.29 7.99
N PRO A 300 -12.12 -5.59 8.10
CA PRO A 300 -10.82 -6.11 7.67
C PRO A 300 -10.54 -5.70 6.22
N LEU A 301 -9.41 -5.04 5.99
CA LEU A 301 -8.96 -4.68 4.66
C LEU A 301 -8.27 -5.89 4.02
N GLU A 302 -8.67 -6.21 2.79
CA GLU A 302 -7.96 -7.19 1.96
C GLU A 302 -6.60 -6.67 1.47
N PRO A 303 -5.72 -7.55 0.95
CA PRO A 303 -4.49 -7.13 0.28
C PRO A 303 -4.74 -6.12 -0.85
N VAL A 304 -3.82 -5.18 -1.03
CA VAL A 304 -3.93 -4.06 -1.98
C VAL A 304 -4.23 -4.50 -3.41
N GLN A 305 -3.62 -5.59 -3.88
CA GLN A 305 -3.87 -6.13 -5.22
C GLN A 305 -5.29 -6.64 -5.42
N LEU A 306 -6.05 -6.93 -4.36
CA LEU A 306 -7.46 -7.29 -4.46
C LEU A 306 -8.35 -6.06 -4.33
N ALA A 307 -7.94 -5.08 -3.53
CA ALA A 307 -8.70 -3.85 -3.32
C ALA A 307 -8.77 -2.99 -4.59
N PHE A 308 -7.67 -2.91 -5.34
CA PHE A 308 -7.52 -2.10 -6.54
C PHE A 308 -7.70 -2.89 -7.85
N GLN A 309 -8.34 -4.06 -7.81
CA GLN A 309 -8.65 -4.80 -9.03
C GLN A 309 -9.82 -4.17 -9.78
N SER A 310 -9.64 -3.87 -11.07
CA SER A 310 -10.70 -3.35 -11.93
C SER A 310 -11.43 -4.45 -12.73
N GLY A 311 -10.82 -5.63 -12.86
CA GLY A 311 -11.30 -6.75 -13.67
C GLY A 311 -10.79 -6.72 -15.11
N GLU A 312 -10.21 -5.60 -15.56
CA GLU A 312 -9.61 -5.45 -16.89
C GLU A 312 -8.35 -6.31 -17.06
N GLU A 313 -7.70 -6.69 -15.95
CA GLU A 313 -6.54 -7.58 -15.90
C GLU A 313 -6.81 -8.91 -16.61
N ALA A 314 -8.07 -9.37 -16.61
CA ALA A 314 -8.50 -10.60 -17.27
C ALA A 314 -8.21 -10.58 -18.78
N GLY A 315 -8.28 -9.41 -19.43
CA GLY A 315 -7.95 -9.25 -20.84
C GLY A 315 -6.48 -9.53 -21.14
N ILE A 316 -5.57 -8.98 -20.32
CA ILE A 316 -4.12 -9.21 -20.44
C ILE A 316 -3.78 -10.67 -20.11
N ALA A 317 -4.39 -11.25 -19.07
CA ALA A 317 -4.20 -12.66 -18.72
C ALA A 317 -4.67 -13.61 -19.86
N ALA A 318 -5.83 -13.34 -20.45
CA ALA A 318 -6.33 -14.12 -21.59
C ALA A 318 -5.41 -13.98 -22.82
N TRP A 319 -4.88 -12.77 -23.08
CA TRP A 319 -3.90 -12.55 -24.12
C TRP A 319 -2.60 -13.35 -23.87
N ALA A 320 -2.05 -13.33 -22.66
CA ALA A 320 -0.85 -14.09 -22.30
C ALA A 320 -1.04 -15.60 -22.49
N ASN A 321 -2.18 -16.12 -22.06
CA ASN A 321 -2.54 -17.53 -22.25
C ASN A 321 -2.57 -17.91 -23.74
N LYS A 322 -3.08 -17.04 -24.62
CA LYS A 322 -3.05 -17.26 -26.09
C LYS A 322 -1.61 -17.28 -26.64
N GLN A 323 -0.65 -16.62 -25.99
CA GLN A 323 0.78 -16.67 -26.33
C GLN A 323 1.50 -17.92 -25.76
N GLY A 324 0.78 -18.77 -25.03
CA GLY A 324 1.31 -19.97 -24.38
C GLY A 324 2.19 -19.66 -23.18
N THR A 325 1.86 -18.61 -22.43
CA THR A 325 2.54 -18.19 -21.19
C THR A 325 1.53 -17.62 -20.19
N SER A 326 1.97 -17.30 -18.98
CA SER A 326 1.19 -16.62 -17.94
C SER A 326 1.77 -15.24 -17.63
N ILE A 327 0.98 -14.36 -16.99
CA ILE A 327 1.48 -13.06 -16.50
C ILE A 327 2.53 -13.23 -15.41
N GLY A 328 2.22 -14.04 -14.38
CA GLY A 328 3.16 -14.37 -13.30
C GLY A 328 3.16 -13.43 -12.10
N LYS A 329 2.43 -12.31 -12.17
CA LYS A 329 2.21 -11.38 -11.05
C LYS A 329 0.76 -10.87 -11.07
N PRO A 330 0.19 -10.49 -9.91
CA PRO A 330 -1.03 -9.70 -9.89
C PRO A 330 -0.83 -8.39 -10.65
N LEU A 331 -1.89 -7.93 -11.30
CA LEU A 331 -1.91 -6.65 -11.99
C LEU A 331 -2.97 -5.77 -11.33
N VAL A 332 -2.76 -4.46 -11.44
CA VAL A 332 -3.74 -3.42 -11.18
C VAL A 332 -3.79 -2.57 -12.44
N LEU A 333 -4.99 -2.50 -13.04
CA LEU A 333 -5.27 -1.71 -14.24
C LEU A 333 -6.19 -0.56 -13.87
N GLU A 334 -5.69 0.67 -14.03
CA GLU A 334 -6.40 1.87 -13.62
C GLU A 334 -6.48 2.86 -14.78
N LEU A 335 -7.59 3.61 -14.85
CA LEU A 335 -7.72 4.75 -15.74
C LEU A 335 -7.30 6.00 -14.97
N GLU A 336 -6.05 6.40 -15.13
CA GLU A 336 -5.54 7.58 -14.47
C GLU A 336 -5.95 8.83 -15.26
N LEU A 337 -6.91 9.56 -14.71
CA LEU A 337 -7.37 10.86 -15.22
C LEU A 337 -6.55 11.96 -14.56
N GLY A 338 -5.24 11.99 -14.86
CA GLY A 338 -4.25 12.72 -14.10
C GLY A 338 -4.53 14.21 -13.88
N SER A 339 -4.07 14.69 -12.72
CA SER A 339 -3.94 16.10 -12.35
C SER A 339 -2.55 16.43 -11.77
N GLY A 340 -1.77 15.45 -11.31
CA GLY A 340 -0.35 15.59 -10.97
C GLY A 340 0.39 14.28 -11.23
N GLY A 341 1.36 14.28 -12.15
CA GLY A 341 2.18 13.09 -12.45
C GLY A 341 2.56 12.97 -13.92
N GLY A 342 1.61 13.13 -14.83
CA GLY A 342 1.85 13.09 -16.29
C GLY A 342 1.32 11.85 -16.98
N ILE A 343 0.84 10.86 -16.22
CA ILE A 343 0.14 9.69 -16.77
C ILE A 343 -1.30 10.10 -17.09
N ARG A 344 -1.69 9.91 -18.35
CA ARG A 344 -3.06 10.15 -18.84
C ARG A 344 -3.49 8.93 -19.64
N GLY A 345 -4.38 8.12 -19.07
CA GLY A 345 -4.94 6.95 -19.75
C GLY A 345 -4.85 5.67 -18.93
N VAL A 346 -5.06 4.53 -19.60
CA VAL A 346 -5.09 3.22 -18.93
C VAL A 346 -3.66 2.79 -18.59
N HIS A 347 -3.32 2.76 -17.32
CA HIS A 347 -2.06 2.28 -16.80
C HIS A 347 -2.20 0.85 -16.28
N ALA A 348 -1.19 0.01 -16.54
CA ALA A 348 -1.13 -1.35 -16.02
C ALA A 348 0.14 -1.50 -15.16
N SER A 349 -0.04 -1.69 -13.86
CA SER A 349 1.06 -1.89 -12.91
C SER A 349 1.04 -3.32 -12.37
N ALA A 350 2.22 -3.91 -12.19
CA ALA A 350 2.36 -5.17 -11.50
C ALA A 350 2.46 -4.93 -9.99
N THR A 351 1.76 -5.74 -9.20
CA THR A 351 1.98 -5.76 -7.75
C THR A 351 3.15 -6.67 -7.42
N GLU A 352 4.15 -6.14 -6.72
CA GLU A 352 5.18 -6.97 -6.10
C GLU A 352 4.72 -7.40 -4.71
N LEU A 353 4.69 -8.71 -4.46
CA LEU A 353 4.40 -9.26 -3.14
C LEU A 353 5.73 -9.61 -2.45
N LYS A 354 5.96 -9.02 -1.27
CA LYS A 354 7.15 -9.24 -0.44
C LYS A 354 6.79 -9.90 0.87
N ASN A 355 7.56 -10.90 1.27
CA ASN A 355 7.39 -11.51 2.57
C ASN A 355 8.01 -10.66 3.68
N VAL A 356 7.22 -10.35 4.71
CA VAL A 356 7.71 -9.67 5.92
C VAL A 356 7.92 -10.71 7.00
N THR A 357 9.16 -10.83 7.47
CA THR A 357 9.54 -11.70 8.59
C THR A 357 9.94 -10.89 9.81
N ILE A 358 9.84 -11.52 10.97
CA ILE A 358 10.24 -10.93 12.25
C ILE A 358 11.64 -11.43 12.57
N ASP A 359 12.58 -10.51 12.74
CA ASP A 359 13.95 -10.84 13.11
C ASP A 359 14.07 -11.20 14.61
N ALA A 360 15.29 -11.55 15.03
CA ALA A 360 15.57 -11.92 16.42
C ALA A 360 15.32 -10.78 17.43
N GLN A 361 15.23 -9.53 16.95
CA GLN A 361 14.97 -8.33 17.74
C GLN A 361 13.48 -7.95 17.75
N GLY A 362 12.62 -8.78 17.13
CA GLY A 362 11.19 -8.55 17.01
C GLY A 362 10.82 -7.51 15.95
N ARG A 363 11.77 -7.08 15.10
CA ARG A 363 11.53 -6.10 14.04
C ARG A 363 11.12 -6.78 12.75
N GLY A 364 10.18 -6.16 12.04
CA GLY A 364 9.84 -6.56 10.69
C GLY A 364 10.96 -6.26 9.69
N THR A 365 11.27 -7.25 8.86
CA THR A 365 12.24 -7.17 7.78
C THR A 365 11.65 -7.83 6.54
N VAL A 366 11.89 -7.25 5.36
CA VAL A 366 11.59 -7.96 4.11
C VAL A 366 12.71 -8.97 3.86
N VAL A 367 12.33 -10.22 3.61
CA VAL A 367 13.28 -11.24 3.20
C VAL A 367 13.73 -10.92 1.78
N GLY A 368 14.99 -10.52 1.63
CA GLY A 368 15.67 -10.47 0.34
C GLY A 368 16.12 -11.88 -0.04
N GLU A 369 15.89 -12.24 -1.32
CA GLU A 369 16.18 -13.53 -1.93
C GLU A 369 17.64 -13.99 -1.82
#